data_AF-A0A944H4P4-F1
#
_entry.id   AF-A0A944H4P4-F1
#
_cell.length_a   1.000
_cell.length_b   1.000
_cell.length_c   1.000
_cell.angle_alpha   90.00
_cell.angle_beta   90.00
_cell.angle_gamma   90.00
#
_symmetry.space_group_name_H-M   'P 1'
#
loop_
_entity.id
_entity.type
_entity.pdbx_description
1 polymer ?
#
loop_
_entity_poly.entity_id
_entity_poly.type
_entity_poly.pdbx_seq_one_letter_code
_entity_poly.pdbx_strand_id
1 'polypeptide(L)'
;MAEKVNIIGGGIVGLSCAYALVKKGYSVCVIDPKTDASGASFVNAGYLTPSHIMTIASPGMIKKGLKWMWNSSSPFYVKPRFNIDFLKWSWKFFKSASSKNVTAAIKPIKEINLLSEKVYREILTSGDLGDFMLEDKGLLMLHKTQKAASDEGEVLSLIHI
;
A
#
# COMPACT_ATOMS: atom_id res chain seq x y z
N MET A 1 -30.40 11.27 -18.13
CA MET A 1 -29.18 12.06 -17.80
C MET A 1 -28.21 11.11 -17.12
N ALA A 2 -26.91 11.16 -17.43
CA ALA A 2 -25.91 10.39 -16.68
C ALA A 2 -25.92 10.83 -15.21
N GLU A 3 -25.89 9.88 -14.27
CA GLU A 3 -25.78 10.20 -12.86
C GLU A 3 -24.45 10.93 -12.58
N LYS A 4 -24.52 11.97 -11.76
CA LYS A 4 -23.36 12.79 -11.41
C LYS A 4 -22.70 12.26 -10.13
N VAL A 5 -21.41 12.00 -10.19
CA VAL A 5 -20.61 11.52 -9.05
C VAL A 5 -19.51 12.52 -8.74
N ASN A 6 -19.41 12.95 -7.47
CA ASN A 6 -18.33 13.79 -6.99
C ASN A 6 -17.30 12.93 -6.26
N ILE A 7 -16.02 13.09 -6.59
CA ILE A 7 -14.89 12.40 -5.96
C ILE A 7 -14.05 13.44 -5.23
N ILE A 8 -13.76 13.20 -3.95
CA ILE A 8 -12.90 14.06 -3.15
C ILE A 8 -11.48 13.48 -3.13
N GLY A 9 -10.53 14.19 -3.74
CA GLY A 9 -9.13 13.80 -3.88
C GLY A 9 -8.78 13.33 -5.30
N GLY A 10 -7.80 13.99 -5.90
CA GLY A 10 -7.20 13.72 -7.21
C GLY A 10 -5.91 12.89 -7.14
N GLY A 11 -5.69 12.17 -6.03
CA GLY A 11 -4.64 11.14 -5.95
C GLY A 11 -4.99 9.89 -6.76
N ILE A 12 -4.07 8.93 -6.81
CA ILE A 12 -4.19 7.73 -7.65
C ILE A 12 -5.50 6.96 -7.42
N VAL A 13 -5.92 6.81 -6.16
CA VAL A 13 -7.19 6.13 -5.81
C VAL A 13 -8.39 6.88 -6.38
N GLY A 14 -8.44 8.20 -6.20
CA GLY A 14 -9.54 9.03 -6.70
C GLY A 14 -9.61 9.05 -8.22
N LEU A 15 -8.47 9.17 -8.90
CA LEU A 15 -8.39 9.14 -10.35
C LEU A 15 -8.71 7.75 -10.94
N SER A 16 -8.29 6.66 -10.30
CA SER A 16 -8.69 5.31 -10.70
C SER A 16 -10.21 5.11 -10.57
N CYS A 17 -10.82 5.60 -9.49
CA CYS A 17 -12.27 5.60 -9.33
C CYS A 17 -12.95 6.45 -10.41
N ALA A 18 -12.43 7.65 -10.68
CA ALA A 18 -12.96 8.55 -11.71
C ALA A 18 -12.94 7.89 -13.09
N TYR A 19 -11.80 7.31 -13.47
CA TYR A 19 -11.63 6.58 -14.73
C TYR A 19 -12.66 5.44 -14.86
N ALA A 20 -12.79 4.59 -13.84
CA ALA A 20 -13.72 3.47 -13.87
C ALA A 20 -15.20 3.91 -13.96
N LEU A 21 -15.55 5.04 -13.33
CA LEU A 21 -16.91 5.61 -13.38
C LEU A 21 -17.19 6.28 -14.73
N VAL A 22 -16.23 7.01 -15.29
CA VAL A 22 -16.35 7.60 -16.64
C VAL A 22 -16.56 6.49 -17.68
N LYS A 23 -15.81 5.38 -17.60
CA LYS A 23 -15.98 4.22 -18.48
C LYS A 23 -17.36 3.56 -18.37
N LYS A 24 -18.04 3.70 -17.21
CA LYS A 24 -19.41 3.23 -16.98
C LYS A 24 -20.48 4.26 -17.41
N GLY A 25 -20.09 5.40 -17.98
CA GLY A 25 -21.01 6.42 -18.47
C GLY A 25 -21.49 7.43 -17.42
N TYR A 26 -20.85 7.47 -16.24
CA TYR A 26 -21.15 8.48 -15.23
C TYR A 26 -20.52 9.83 -15.55
N SER A 27 -21.17 10.92 -15.13
CA SER A 27 -20.58 12.25 -15.14
C SER A 27 -19.79 12.46 -13.84
N VAL A 28 -18.46 12.52 -13.94
CA VAL A 28 -17.59 12.59 -12.75
C VAL A 28 -17.01 13.98 -12.57
N CYS A 29 -17.03 14.49 -11.34
CA CYS A 29 -16.31 15.69 -10.92
C CYS A 29 -15.31 15.33 -9.82
N VAL A 30 -14.02 15.55 -10.08
CA VAL A 30 -12.96 15.36 -9.08
C VAL A 30 -12.68 16.71 -8.42
N ILE A 31 -12.73 16.73 -7.10
CA ILE A 31 -12.47 17.90 -6.26
C ILE A 31 -11.18 17.63 -5.49
N ASP A 32 -10.11 18.31 -5.85
CA ASP A 32 -8.85 18.29 -5.11
C ASP A 32 -8.49 19.72 -4.68
N PRO A 33 -8.06 19.95 -3.42
CA PRO A 33 -7.63 21.27 -2.98
C PRO A 33 -6.34 21.76 -3.65
N LYS A 34 -5.59 20.87 -4.31
CA LYS A 34 -4.32 21.17 -4.97
C LYS A 34 -4.42 20.87 -6.46
N THR A 35 -3.86 21.77 -7.25
CA THR A 35 -3.81 21.64 -8.72
C THR A 35 -2.47 21.10 -9.22
N ASP A 36 -1.47 21.03 -8.36
CA ASP A 36 -0.15 20.46 -8.65
C ASP A 36 -0.10 18.97 -8.29
N ALA A 37 0.70 18.21 -9.03
CA ALA A 37 0.98 16.82 -8.70
C ALA A 37 1.75 16.77 -7.37
N SER A 38 1.03 16.48 -6.29
CA SER A 38 1.56 16.53 -4.94
C SER A 38 0.95 15.45 -4.05
N GLY A 39 1.40 15.35 -2.80
CA GLY A 39 0.93 14.35 -1.85
C GLY A 39 1.50 12.94 -2.12
N ALA A 40 0.91 11.94 -1.47
CA ALA A 40 1.45 10.57 -1.44
C ALA A 40 1.54 9.93 -2.82
N SER A 41 0.62 10.26 -3.73
CA SER A 41 0.63 9.74 -5.11
C SER A 41 1.73 10.36 -5.98
N PHE A 42 2.29 11.51 -5.63
CA PHE A 42 3.40 12.10 -6.40
C PHE A 42 4.76 11.53 -5.97
N VAL A 43 4.98 11.33 -4.67
CA VAL A 43 6.26 10.87 -4.11
C VAL A 43 6.36 9.34 -3.98
N ASN A 44 5.62 8.60 -4.81
CA ASN A 44 5.59 7.14 -4.78
C ASN A 44 6.69 6.52 -5.66
N ALA A 45 7.01 5.24 -5.44
CA ALA A 45 8.08 4.54 -6.17
C ALA A 45 7.69 4.07 -7.59
N GLY A 46 6.44 4.24 -8.01
CA GLY A 46 5.91 3.73 -9.27
C GLY A 46 5.84 2.20 -9.33
N TYR A 47 5.84 1.53 -8.17
CA TYR A 47 5.99 0.08 -8.09
C TYR A 47 4.66 -0.62 -7.76
N LEU A 48 4.25 -1.55 -8.63
CA LEU A 48 3.12 -2.45 -8.39
C LEU A 48 3.69 -3.75 -7.80
N THR A 49 3.27 -4.12 -6.59
CA THR A 49 3.86 -5.27 -5.89
C THR A 49 2.83 -6.24 -5.31
N PRO A 50 2.73 -7.46 -5.85
CA PRO A 50 2.08 -8.56 -5.15
C PRO A 50 3.02 -9.28 -4.18
N SER A 51 4.34 -9.02 -4.22
CA SER A 51 5.38 -9.77 -3.49
C SER A 51 5.80 -9.18 -2.14
N HIS A 52 5.52 -7.90 -1.85
CA HIS A 52 5.89 -7.26 -0.59
C HIS A 52 4.65 -6.86 0.21
N ILE A 53 3.90 -7.87 0.66
CA ILE A 53 2.56 -7.70 1.25
C ILE A 53 2.51 -7.99 2.75
N MET A 54 3.66 -8.06 3.41
CA MET A 54 3.73 -8.27 4.85
C MET A 54 3.12 -7.10 5.60
N THR A 55 2.25 -7.42 6.56
CA THR A 55 1.55 -6.39 7.33
C THR A 55 2.48 -5.72 8.34
N ILE A 56 2.28 -4.42 8.54
CA ILE A 56 2.96 -3.64 9.59
C ILE A 56 2.61 -4.20 10.97
N ALA A 57 1.39 -4.70 11.16
CA ALA A 57 0.97 -5.44 12.34
C ALA A 57 1.42 -6.90 12.24
N SER A 58 2.72 -7.14 12.42
CA SER A 58 3.32 -8.47 12.47
C SER A 58 4.08 -8.68 13.79
N PRO A 59 4.25 -9.93 14.26
CA PRO A 59 4.90 -10.21 15.55
C PRO A 59 6.29 -9.56 15.70
N GLY A 60 7.09 -9.57 14.63
CA GLY A 60 8.42 -8.95 14.61
C GLY A 60 8.40 -7.42 14.73
N MET A 61 7.31 -6.77 14.29
CA MET A 61 7.14 -5.33 14.35
C MET A 61 6.80 -4.80 15.73
N ILE A 62 6.23 -5.63 16.63
CA ILE A 62 6.02 -5.26 18.03
C ILE A 62 7.36 -5.02 18.72
N LYS A 63 8.31 -5.96 18.55
CA LYS A 63 9.66 -5.85 19.13
C LYS A 63 10.42 -4.63 18.58
N LYS A 64 10.32 -4.39 17.26
CA LYS A 64 10.90 -3.20 16.62
C LYS A 64 10.23 -1.92 17.10
N GLY A 65 8.90 -1.90 17.20
CA GLY A 65 8.11 -0.76 17.67
C GLY A 65 8.48 -0.36 19.10
N LEU A 66 8.60 -1.34 20.01
CA LEU A 66 9.10 -1.09 21.37
C LEU A 66 10.50 -0.47 21.35
N LYS A 67 11.43 -0.97 20.53
CA LYS A 67 12.77 -0.38 20.39
C LYS A 67 12.73 1.04 19.80
N TRP A 68 11.86 1.27 18.83
CA TRP A 68 11.71 2.54 18.13
C TRP A 68 11.06 3.63 18.98
N MET A 69 10.28 3.28 19.99
CA MET A 69 9.77 4.26 20.96
C MET A 69 10.89 5.03 21.69
N TRP A 70 12.10 4.46 21.80
CA TRP A 70 13.27 5.09 22.41
C TRP A 70 14.22 5.73 21.40
N ASN A 71 13.87 5.75 20.11
CA ASN A 71 14.65 6.41 19.06
C ASN A 71 13.73 7.31 18.22
N SER A 72 13.79 8.63 18.48
CA SER A 72 13.00 9.63 17.75
C SER A 72 13.32 9.74 16.27
N SER A 73 14.49 9.26 15.84
CA SER A 73 14.90 9.18 14.43
C SER A 73 14.47 7.87 13.76
N SER A 74 13.64 7.06 14.41
CA SER A 74 13.09 5.83 13.84
C SER A 74 12.18 6.13 12.64
N PRO A 75 12.20 5.29 11.57
CA PRO A 75 11.26 5.38 10.46
C PRO A 75 9.79 5.24 10.88
N PHE A 76 9.54 4.65 12.07
CA PHE A 76 8.22 4.56 12.67
C PHE A 76 8.30 4.86 14.17
N TYR A 77 8.38 6.15 14.49
CA TYR A 77 8.42 6.63 15.87
C TYR A 77 7.02 6.63 16.50
N VAL A 78 6.86 5.83 17.56
CA VAL A 78 5.66 5.86 18.40
C VAL A 78 6.01 6.63 19.67
N LYS A 79 5.41 7.81 19.87
CA LYS A 79 5.66 8.61 21.07
C LYS A 79 5.09 7.89 22.31
N PRO A 80 5.90 7.60 23.35
CA PRO A 80 5.37 7.06 24.60
C PRO A 80 4.38 8.05 25.22
N ARG A 81 3.16 7.61 25.49
CA ARG A 81 2.12 8.42 26.13
C ARG A 81 1.33 7.56 27.12
N PHE A 82 1.19 8.03 28.36
CA PHE A 82 0.30 7.42 29.34
C PHE A 82 -1.10 8.02 29.19
N ASN A 83 -1.81 7.67 28.12
CA ASN A 83 -3.25 7.93 28.02
C ASN A 83 -4.00 6.62 27.70
N ILE A 84 -5.27 6.57 28.15
CA ILE A 84 -6.08 5.35 28.06
C ILE A 84 -6.32 4.95 26.60
N ASP A 85 -6.53 5.90 25.70
CA ASP A 85 -6.83 5.61 24.29
C ASP A 85 -5.63 5.00 23.55
N PHE A 86 -4.43 5.49 23.82
CA PHE A 86 -3.17 4.95 23.30
C PHE A 86 -2.92 3.55 23.83
N LEU A 87 -3.17 3.29 25.12
CA LEU A 87 -3.04 1.95 25.70
C LEU A 87 -4.05 0.99 25.07
N LYS A 88 -5.31 1.40 24.91
CA LYS A 88 -6.35 0.62 24.23
C LYS A 88 -5.97 0.31 22.78
N TRP A 89 -5.48 1.31 22.04
CA TRP A 89 -5.03 1.14 20.66
C TRP A 89 -3.81 0.22 20.57
N SER A 90 -2.81 0.42 21.44
CA SER A 90 -1.60 -0.41 21.52
C SER A 90 -1.95 -1.87 21.81
N TRP A 91 -2.91 -2.12 22.69
CA TRP A 91 -3.40 -3.46 22.97
C TRP A 91 -4.12 -4.10 21.77
N LYS A 92 -4.94 -3.33 21.04
CA LYS A 92 -5.57 -3.80 19.80
C LYS A 92 -4.54 -4.09 18.72
N PHE A 93 -3.53 -3.24 18.57
CA PHE A 93 -2.43 -3.43 17.63
C PHE A 93 -1.64 -4.70 17.98
N PHE A 94 -1.31 -4.90 19.26
CA PHE A 94 -0.66 -6.11 19.74
C PHE A 94 -1.46 -7.38 19.43
N LYS A 95 -2.77 -7.38 19.71
CA LYS A 95 -3.66 -8.50 19.35
C LYS A 95 -3.76 -8.73 17.84
N SER A 96 -3.70 -7.65 17.06
CA SER A 96 -3.74 -7.72 15.60
C SER A 96 -2.44 -8.27 15.02
N ALA A 97 -1.29 -7.99 15.66
CA ALA A 97 0.04 -8.41 15.27
C ALA A 97 0.34 -9.90 15.57
N SER A 98 -0.59 -10.79 15.20
CA SER A 98 -0.44 -12.24 15.34
C SER A 98 -0.12 -12.89 14.00
N SER A 99 0.65 -13.99 14.02
CA SER A 99 0.96 -14.75 12.80
C SER A 99 -0.30 -15.20 12.05
N LYS A 100 -1.36 -15.57 12.79
CA LYS A 100 -2.66 -15.94 12.22
C LYS A 100 -3.25 -14.82 11.36
N ASN A 101 -3.25 -13.58 11.86
CA ASN A 101 -3.80 -12.44 11.12
C ASN A 101 -2.92 -12.08 9.92
N VAL A 102 -1.59 -12.15 10.08
CA VAL A 102 -0.63 -11.95 8.98
C VAL A 102 -0.94 -12.95 7.86
N THR A 103 -0.96 -14.26 8.16
CA THR A 103 -1.23 -15.30 7.16
C THR A 103 -2.61 -15.14 6.52
N ALA A 104 -3.64 -14.79 7.29
CA ALA A 104 -4.98 -14.56 6.76
C ALA A 104 -5.05 -13.35 5.81
N ALA A 105 -4.20 -12.34 6.01
CA ALA A 105 -4.14 -11.14 5.18
C ALA A 105 -3.37 -11.34 3.86
N ILE A 106 -2.45 -12.31 3.80
CA ILE A 106 -1.61 -12.56 2.60
C ILE A 106 -2.47 -12.75 1.35
N LYS A 107 -3.43 -13.68 1.40
CA LYS A 107 -4.26 -14.01 0.23
C LYS A 107 -5.03 -12.80 -0.34
N PRO A 108 -5.88 -12.09 0.44
CA PRO A 108 -6.65 -10.96 -0.10
C PRO A 108 -5.76 -9.80 -0.55
N ILE A 109 -4.62 -9.54 0.13
CA ILE A 109 -3.69 -8.49 -0.30
C ILE A 109 -2.98 -8.90 -1.60
N LYS A 110 -2.61 -10.18 -1.77
CA LYS A 110 -2.07 -10.67 -3.05
C LYS A 110 -3.08 -10.49 -4.17
N GLU A 111 -4.32 -10.91 -3.95
CA GLU A 111 -5.40 -10.85 -4.95
C GLU A 111 -5.70 -9.43 -5.40
N ILE A 112 -5.75 -8.45 -4.49
CA ILE A 112 -5.98 -7.04 -4.87
C ILE A 112 -4.80 -6.44 -5.64
N ASN A 113 -3.56 -6.84 -5.33
CA ASN A 113 -2.38 -6.38 -6.05
C ASN A 113 -2.32 -6.95 -7.47
N LEU A 114 -2.58 -8.26 -7.63
CA LEU A 114 -2.68 -8.89 -8.96
C LEU A 114 -3.81 -8.31 -9.79
N LEU A 115 -4.96 -8.03 -9.15
CA LEU A 115 -6.06 -7.33 -9.81
C LEU A 115 -5.64 -5.92 -10.25
N SER A 116 -4.94 -5.18 -9.40
CA SER A 116 -4.45 -3.84 -9.73
C SER A 116 -3.53 -3.88 -10.94
N GLU A 117 -2.55 -4.79 -10.94
CA GLU A 117 -1.64 -5.00 -12.08
C GLU A 117 -2.41 -5.28 -13.37
N LYS A 118 -3.36 -6.21 -13.33
CA LYS A 118 -4.22 -6.52 -14.48
C LYS A 118 -4.94 -5.27 -15.00
N VAL A 119 -5.56 -4.49 -14.10
CA VAL A 119 -6.28 -3.27 -14.47
C VAL A 119 -5.35 -2.24 -15.11
N TYR A 120 -4.12 -2.04 -14.60
CA TYR A 120 -3.15 -1.15 -15.24
C TYR A 120 -2.80 -1.58 -16.67
N ARG A 121 -2.64 -2.88 -16.92
CA ARG A 121 -2.39 -3.41 -18.28
C ARG A 121 -3.59 -3.20 -19.20
N GLU A 122 -4.81 -3.40 -18.70
CA GLU A 122 -6.03 -3.12 -19.45
C GLU A 122 -6.14 -1.64 -19.82
N ILE A 123 -5.80 -0.74 -18.90
CA ILE A 123 -5.75 0.71 -19.16
C ILE A 123 -4.73 1.02 -20.26
N LEU A 124 -3.50 0.50 -20.15
CA LEU A 124 -2.46 0.71 -21.18
C LEU A 124 -2.92 0.23 -22.55
N THR A 125 -3.54 -0.96 -22.61
CA THR A 125 -4.01 -1.57 -23.85
C THR A 125 -5.20 -0.83 -24.47
N SER A 126 -6.03 -0.20 -23.64
CA SER A 126 -7.19 0.58 -24.11
C SER A 126 -6.81 1.84 -24.88
N GLY A 127 -5.63 2.41 -24.61
CA GLY A 127 -5.20 3.69 -25.17
C GLY A 127 -5.92 4.92 -24.60
N ASP A 128 -6.85 4.74 -23.65
CA ASP A 128 -7.67 5.82 -23.09
C ASP A 128 -6.88 6.97 -22.48
N LEU A 129 -5.72 6.65 -21.88
CA LEU A 129 -4.84 7.61 -21.20
C LEU A 129 -3.57 7.92 -22.00
N GLY A 130 -3.50 7.46 -23.25
CA GLY A 130 -2.27 7.48 -24.04
C GLY A 130 -1.21 6.52 -23.51
N ASP A 131 0.04 6.76 -23.93
CA ASP A 131 1.18 5.94 -23.52
C ASP A 131 1.68 6.35 -22.12
N PHE A 132 1.97 5.37 -21.28
CA PHE A 132 2.66 5.57 -20.01
C PHE A 132 3.58 4.39 -19.69
N MET A 133 4.56 4.64 -18.83
CA MET A 133 5.56 3.64 -18.47
C MET A 133 4.96 2.57 -17.55
N LEU A 134 4.93 1.32 -18.05
CA LEU A 134 4.60 0.13 -17.28
C LEU A 134 5.54 -0.99 -17.74
N GLU A 135 6.45 -1.42 -16.86
CA GLU A 135 7.52 -2.35 -17.20
C GLU A 135 7.63 -3.53 -16.23
N ASP A 136 7.99 -4.70 -16.77
CA ASP A 136 8.18 -5.94 -16.02
C ASP A 136 9.67 -6.21 -15.72
N LYS A 137 10.33 -5.23 -15.08
CA LYS A 137 11.77 -5.32 -14.74
C LYS A 137 12.06 -5.90 -13.36
N GLY A 138 11.04 -6.16 -12.56
CA GLY A 138 11.19 -6.68 -11.20
C GLY A 138 11.85 -5.69 -10.23
N LEU A 139 12.39 -6.21 -9.12
CA LEU A 139 13.03 -5.43 -8.06
C LEU A 139 14.42 -6.02 -7.74
N LEU A 140 15.44 -5.16 -7.67
CA LEU A 140 16.76 -5.53 -7.13
C LEU A 140 16.86 -5.11 -5.67
N MET A 141 17.07 -6.08 -4.77
CA MET A 141 17.24 -5.83 -3.34
C MET A 141 18.69 -6.07 -2.90
N LEU A 142 19.34 -5.01 -2.42
CA LEU A 142 20.70 -5.07 -1.90
C LEU A 142 20.69 -5.23 -0.38
N HIS A 143 21.40 -6.24 0.11
CA HIS A 143 21.46 -6.57 1.53
C HIS A 143 22.88 -6.43 2.06
N LYS A 144 23.04 -5.73 3.19
CA LYS A 144 24.34 -5.58 3.85
C LYS A 144 24.80 -6.86 4.57
N THR A 145 23.87 -7.74 4.93
CA THR A 145 24.14 -8.94 5.73
C THR A 145 23.36 -10.13 5.19
N GLN A 146 23.93 -11.34 5.29
CA GLN A 146 23.26 -12.57 4.88
C GLN A 146 21.94 -12.80 5.62
N LYS A 147 21.89 -12.47 6.92
CA LYS A 147 20.67 -12.58 7.72
C LYS A 147 19.50 -11.79 7.11
N ALA A 148 19.75 -10.55 6.68
CA ALA A 148 18.72 -9.73 6.05
C ALA A 148 18.20 -10.34 4.74
N ALA A 149 19.10 -10.94 3.94
CA ALA A 149 18.71 -11.63 2.72
C ALA A 149 17.86 -12.88 3.00
N SER A 150 18.21 -13.66 4.05
CA SER A 150 17.43 -14.83 4.46
C SER A 150 16.05 -14.46 5.00
N ASP A 151 15.95 -13.45 5.86
CA ASP A 151 14.68 -12.98 6.42
C ASP A 151 13.72 -12.52 5.28
N GLU A 152 14.24 -11.87 4.22
CA GLU A 152 13.47 -11.46 3.04
C GLU A 152 13.06 -12.65 2.16
N GLY A 153 13.96 -13.62 1.98
CA GLY A 153 13.67 -14.84 1.23
C GLY A 153 12.53 -15.66 1.85
N GLU A 154 12.44 -15.72 3.18
CA GLU A 154 11.31 -16.35 3.88
C GLU A 154 9.99 -15.65 3.55
N VAL A 155 9.97 -14.32 3.54
CA VAL A 155 8.77 -13.54 3.19
C VAL A 155 8.30 -13.84 1.77
N LEU A 156 9.23 -13.84 0.80
CA LEU A 156 8.92 -14.15 -0.59
C LEU A 156 8.37 -15.57 -0.76
N SER A 157 8.91 -16.53 -0.01
CA SER A 157 8.45 -17.94 -0.05
C SER A 157 6.98 -18.10 0.36
N LEU A 158 6.46 -17.25 1.25
CA LEU A 158 5.07 -17.30 1.69
C LEU A 158 4.09 -16.94 0.57
N ILE A 159 4.56 -16.19 -0.43
CA ILE A 159 3.69 -15.48 -1.36
C ILE A 159 3.47 -16.27 -2.65
N HIS A 160 4.25 -17.33 -2.93
CA HIS A 160 4.06 -18.29 -4.05
C HIS A 160 3.60 -17.61 -5.35
N ILE A 161 4.36 -16.63 -5.84
CA ILE A 161 4.13 -16.01 -7.17
C ILE A 161 5.03 -16.72 -8.17
#